data_AF-A0A3A5JQD0-F1
#
_entry.id   AF-A0A3A5JQD0-F1
#
_cell.length_a   1.000
_cell.length_b   1.000
_cell.length_c   1.000
_cell.angle_alpha   90.00
_cell.angle_beta   90.00
_cell.angle_gamma   90.00
#
_symmetry.space_group_name_H-M   'P 1'
#
loop_
_entity.id
_entity.type
_entity.pdbx_description
1 polymer ?
#
loop_
_entity_poly.entity_id
_entity_poly.type
_entity_poly.pdbx_seq_one_letter_code
_entity_poly.pdbx_strand_id
1 'polypeptide(L)'
;MTTLKSSPGPAADSAFRSGMIAAALLGLAGIGTLHTVDVIPLHLAGYAIVLLFPMYLVGAASVLSVWLGYNADATDLRPVYKDP
;
A
#
# COMPACT_ATOMS: atom_id res chain seq x y z
N MET A 1 18.16 -25.23 2.59
CA MET A 1 18.49 -24.23 1.55
C MET A 1 18.34 -22.86 2.18
N THR A 2 19.45 -22.15 2.38
CA THR A 2 19.47 -20.79 2.93
C THR A 2 19.14 -19.81 1.82
N THR A 3 17.88 -19.43 1.70
CA THR A 3 17.46 -18.32 0.84
C THR A 3 17.98 -17.04 1.51
N LEU A 4 19.06 -16.46 0.97
CA LEU A 4 19.51 -15.14 1.37
C LEU A 4 18.34 -14.17 1.14
N LYS A 5 17.80 -13.62 2.24
CA LYS A 5 16.75 -12.59 2.21
C LYS A 5 17.37 -11.34 1.60
N SER A 6 17.31 -11.22 0.28
CA SER A 6 17.64 -9.97 -0.40
C SER A 6 16.54 -8.99 -0.05
N SER A 7 16.92 -7.89 0.61
CA SER A 7 16.06 -6.70 0.69
C SER A 7 15.54 -6.40 -0.72
N PRO A 8 14.25 -6.06 -0.89
CA PRO A 8 13.69 -5.74 -2.20
C PRO A 8 14.61 -4.76 -2.92
N GLY A 9 15.01 -5.11 -4.14
CA GLY A 9 15.96 -4.30 -4.91
C GLY A 9 15.34 -2.95 -5.33
N PRO A 10 16.13 -2.00 -5.83
CA PRO A 10 15.67 -0.66 -6.23
C PRO A 10 14.47 -0.64 -7.20
N ALA A 11 14.30 -1.71 -7.99
CA ALA A 11 13.14 -1.88 -8.85
C ALA A 11 11.82 -2.03 -8.07
N ALA A 12 11.82 -2.76 -6.95
CA ALA A 12 10.66 -2.94 -6.09
C ALA A 12 10.25 -1.60 -5.42
N ASP A 13 11.22 -0.80 -4.96
CA ASP A 13 10.93 0.52 -4.39
C ASP A 13 10.27 1.45 -5.43
N SER A 14 10.79 1.44 -6.66
CA SER A 14 10.23 2.25 -7.75
C SER A 14 8.81 1.81 -8.14
N ALA A 15 8.57 0.49 -8.15
CA ALA A 15 7.26 -0.10 -8.44
C ALA A 15 6.25 0.14 -7.32
N PHE A 16 6.69 0.11 -6.06
CA PHE A 16 5.86 0.46 -4.91
C PHE A 16 5.42 1.91 -4.99
N ARG A 17 6.35 2.82 -5.26
CA ARG A 17 6.06 4.26 -5.38
C ARG A 17 5.09 4.55 -6.52
N SER A 18 5.33 3.98 -7.71
CA SER A 18 4.43 4.18 -8.85
C SER A 18 3.07 3.53 -8.62
N GLY A 19 3.02 2.35 -8.00
CA GLY A 19 1.80 1.66 -7.60
C GLY A 19 0.97 2.48 -6.62
N MET A 20 1.60 3.08 -5.60
CA MET A 20 0.93 3.95 -4.64
C MET A 20 0.39 5.24 -5.29
N ILE A 21 1.13 5.84 -6.23
CA ILE A 21 0.64 6.99 -7.00
C ILE A 21 -0.57 6.60 -7.83
N ALA A 22 -0.51 5.46 -8.54
CA ALA A 22 -1.61 4.95 -9.33
C ALA A 22 -2.85 4.65 -8.47
N ALA A 23 -2.67 4.02 -7.31
CA ALA A 23 -3.75 3.76 -6.35
C ALA A 23 -4.38 5.06 -5.84
N ALA A 24 -3.57 6.06 -5.48
CA ALA A 24 -4.08 7.37 -5.04
C ALA A 24 -4.92 8.05 -6.13
N LEU A 25 -4.43 8.06 -7.37
CA LEU A 25 -5.16 8.62 -8.51
C LEU A 25 -6.47 7.86 -8.76
N LEU A 26 -6.45 6.53 -8.72
CA LEU A 26 -7.65 5.70 -8.87
C LEU A 26 -8.68 5.97 -7.75
N GLY A 27 -8.24 6.07 -6.50
CA GLY A 27 -9.12 6.36 -5.37
C GLY A 27 -9.77 7.74 -5.48
N LEU A 28 -9.00 8.77 -5.81
CA LEU A 28 -9.53 10.13 -6.00
C LEU A 28 -10.46 10.22 -7.21
N ALA A 29 -10.09 9.61 -8.33
CA ALA A 29 -10.93 9.58 -9.53
C ALA A 29 -12.26 8.84 -9.26
N GLY A 30 -12.22 7.74 -8.51
CA GLY A 30 -13.42 7.00 -8.11
C GLY A 30 -14.38 7.85 -7.28
N ILE A 31 -13.87 8.49 -6.22
CA ILE A 31 -14.68 9.38 -5.35
C ILE A 31 -15.25 10.56 -6.16
N GLY A 32 -14.40 11.20 -6.98
CA GLY A 32 -14.81 12.32 -7.83
C GLY A 32 -15.90 11.92 -8.81
N THR A 33 -15.73 10.79 -9.49
CA THR A 33 -16.72 10.26 -10.45
C THR A 33 -18.07 10.01 -9.76
N LEU A 34 -18.05 9.29 -8.63
CA LEU A 34 -19.25 9.00 -7.82
C LEU A 34 -20.01 10.26 -7.42
N HIS A 35 -19.29 11.32 -7.04
CA HIS A 35 -19.90 12.59 -6.71
C HIS A 35 -20.44 13.31 -7.95
N THR A 36 -19.71 13.32 -9.07
CA THR A 36 -20.15 14.01 -10.31
C THR A 36 -21.38 13.38 -10.96
N VAL A 37 -21.63 12.10 -10.72
CA VAL A 37 -22.85 11.40 -11.19
C VAL A 37 -23.94 11.32 -10.10
N ASP A 38 -23.84 12.15 -9.05
CA ASP A 38 -24.80 12.27 -7.94
C ASP A 38 -25.09 10.96 -7.17
N VAL A 39 -24.18 9.98 -7.22
CA VAL A 39 -24.30 8.72 -6.47
C VAL A 39 -24.02 8.95 -4.98
N ILE A 40 -23.09 9.85 -4.66
CA ILE A 40 -22.79 10.24 -3.27
C ILE A 40 -22.90 11.77 -3.11
N PRO A 41 -23.54 12.25 -2.03
CA PRO A 41 -23.58 13.67 -1.72
C PRO A 41 -22.22 14.17 -1.20
N LEU A 42 -22.01 15.48 -1.23
CA LEU A 42 -20.74 16.12 -0.87
C LEU A 42 -20.21 15.74 0.53
N HIS A 43 -21.09 15.63 1.53
CA HIS A 43 -20.69 15.23 2.89
C HIS A 43 -20.15 13.80 2.95
N LEU A 44 -20.70 12.90 2.14
CA LEU A 44 -20.24 11.51 2.06
C LEU A 44 -18.94 11.41 1.25
N ALA A 45 -18.76 12.24 0.22
CA ALA A 45 -17.48 12.40 -0.46
C ALA A 45 -16.39 12.91 0.50
N GLY A 46 -16.71 13.89 1.35
CA GLY A 46 -15.81 14.36 2.40
C GLY A 46 -15.44 13.27 3.41
N TYR A 47 -16.42 12.49 3.88
CA TYR A 47 -16.18 11.32 4.72
C TYR A 47 -15.27 10.29 4.04
N ALA A 48 -15.51 10.01 2.76
CA ALA A 48 -14.69 9.08 1.99
C ALA A 48 -13.24 9.57 1.88
N ILE A 49 -13.01 10.85 1.62
CA ILE A 49 -11.67 11.43 1.54
C ILE A 49 -10.94 11.40 2.88
N VAL A 50 -11.62 11.72 3.98
CA VAL A 50 -10.98 11.86 5.30
C VAL A 50 -10.73 10.51 5.98
N LEU A 51 -11.66 9.55 5.83
CA LEU A 51 -11.61 8.29 6.58
C LEU A 51 -11.35 7.08 5.69
N LEU A 52 -12.10 6.93 4.59
CA LEU A 52 -12.02 5.73 3.76
C LEU A 52 -10.77 5.72 2.86
N PHE A 53 -10.38 6.86 2.33
CA PHE A 53 -9.26 7.00 1.42
C PHE A 53 -7.92 6.67 2.09
N PRO A 54 -7.60 7.14 3.32
CA PRO A 54 -6.42 6.69 4.03
C PRO A 54 -6.41 5.19 4.30
N MET A 55 -7.56 4.62 4.72
CA MET A 55 -7.69 3.18 4.95
C MET A 55 -7.48 2.38 3.66
N TYR A 56 -8.03 2.86 2.55
CA TYR A 56 -7.82 2.29 1.21
C TYR A 56 -6.33 2.31 0.83
N LEU A 57 -5.61 3.41 1.07
CA LEU A 57 -4.17 3.49 0.79
C LEU A 57 -3.36 2.53 1.64
N VAL A 58 -3.70 2.33 2.91
CA VAL A 58 -3.06 1.31 3.77
C VAL A 58 -3.30 -0.09 3.22
N GLY A 59 -4.52 -0.39 2.78
CA GLY A 59 -4.84 -1.66 2.12
C GLY A 59 -4.05 -1.86 0.83
N ALA A 60 -4.01 -0.84 -0.03
CA ALA A 60 -3.24 -0.87 -1.28
C ALA A 60 -1.74 -1.06 -1.02
N ALA A 61 -1.18 -0.33 -0.05
CA ALA A 61 0.21 -0.49 0.38
C ALA A 61 0.49 -1.90 0.88
N SER A 62 -0.42 -2.49 1.66
CA SER A 62 -0.28 -3.87 2.16
C SER A 62 -0.26 -4.89 1.02
N VAL A 63 -1.18 -4.77 0.06
CA VAL A 63 -1.23 -5.63 -1.13
C VAL A 63 0.05 -5.48 -1.96
N LEU A 64 0.47 -4.24 -2.24
CA LEU A 64 1.72 -3.94 -2.96
C LEU A 64 2.94 -4.50 -2.25
N SER A 65 2.99 -4.40 -0.92
CA SER A 65 4.10 -4.90 -0.12
C SER A 65 4.24 -6.42 -0.26
N VAL A 66 3.14 -7.16 -0.17
CA VAL A 66 3.13 -8.61 -0.38
C VAL A 66 3.52 -8.94 -1.83
N TRP A 67 2.93 -8.25 -2.80
CA TRP A 67 3.13 -8.53 -4.22
C TRP A 67 4.57 -8.26 -4.69
N LEU A 68 5.20 -7.22 -4.14
CA LEU A 68 6.59 -6.85 -4.42
C LEU A 68 7.61 -7.60 -3.54
N GLY A 69 7.15 -8.51 -2.68
CA GLY A 69 8.03 -9.35 -1.87
C GLY A 69 8.64 -8.66 -0.65
N TYR A 70 8.07 -7.54 -0.17
CA TYR A 70 8.41 -6.95 1.13
C TYR A 70 7.96 -7.80 2.32
N ASN A 71 7.29 -8.94 2.10
CA ASN A 71 6.80 -9.79 3.17
C ASN A 71 7.96 -10.24 4.07
N ALA A 72 8.03 -9.70 5.29
CA ALA A 72 8.90 -10.22 6.33
C ALA A 72 8.44 -11.65 6.63
N ASP A 73 9.40 -12.58 6.70
CA ASP A 73 9.04 -13.95 7.08
C ASP A 73 8.88 -13.96 8.60
N ALA A 74 7.98 -14.76 9.18
CA ALA A 74 7.79 -14.79 10.64
C ALA A 74 9.08 -15.23 11.38
N THR A 75 9.99 -15.88 10.66
CA THR A 75 11.33 -16.27 11.07
C THR A 75 12.32 -15.10 11.18
N ASP A 76 12.02 -13.95 10.58
CA ASP A 76 12.86 -12.74 10.55
C ASP A 76 12.87 -11.99 11.91
N LEU A 77 11.97 -12.37 12.83
CA LEU A 77 11.95 -11.87 14.21
C LEU A 77 12.89 -12.65 15.16
N ARG A 78 13.70 -13.58 14.65
CA ARG A 78 14.64 -14.32 15.50
C ARG A 78 15.75 -13.39 15.99
N PRO A 79 16.09 -13.41 17.30
CA PRO A 79 17.18 -12.62 17.83
C PRO A 79 18.49 -12.97 17.10
N VAL A 80 19.14 -11.96 16.51
CA VAL A 80 20.50 -12.09 15.98
C VAL A 80 21.45 -11.90 17.16
N TYR A 81 22.00 -12.99 17.66
CA TYR A 81 23.13 -12.94 18.58
C TYR A 81 24.36 -12.51 17.80
N LYS A 82 25.00 -11.41 18.22
CA LYS A 82 26.37 -11.09 17.79
C LYS A 82 27.30 -11.91 18.67
N ASP A 83 28.07 -12.80 18.06
CA ASP A 83 29.16 -13.48 18.76
C ASP A 83 30.20 -12.46 19.27
N PRO A 84 30.85 -12.73 20.41
CA PRO A 84 31.58 -11.74 21.22
C PRO A 84 32.84 -11.16 20.57
#